data_AF-A0AAD5ERC2-F1
#
_entry.id   AF-A0AAD5ERC2-F1
#
_cell.length_a   1.000
_cell.length_b   1.000
_cell.length_c   1.000
_cell.angle_alpha   90.00
_cell.angle_beta   90.00
_cell.angle_gamma   90.00
#
_symmetry.space_group_name_H-M   'P 1'
#
loop_
_entity.id
_entity.type
_entity.pdbx_description
1 polymer ?
#
loop_
_entity_poly.entity_id
_entity_poly.type
_entity_poly.pdbx_seq_one_letter_code
_entity_poly.pdbx_strand_id
1 'polypeptide(L)'
;MVNRGKPSLGCFTCKDSRVKCDLQKPSCKRCLRLTGRCSGYPSSWELVHRQQNDLVAQQVQARVDKQGRRRDLNDVSPPQPPLGSPFTVCSVFKLYDDYFLNSGMGIFEALPVLGSGKHAPCFSHALNAAALASGAGQLHQSGALIRARQAYGDAILMLRRSMQDLTVRGDDSVLATLFVLGFFEVLVQQLPHAEVQGIGVQCHPHGKGALAMLLSRVQRGLDTQLDRNLFIFCRHIQIMDIFSKKADPASLRTEFEGPWMAWPGFYPVDPIVQASVDLLAEIENTMGLNRSKTHIMNVADQVRRVLGILDLIVSQVSPDSSSPAYFNGLLRNDSATSAAIAKSLYLTVRLHLVDALLRSFDAQIHIAEANDDLLSQIPEWLVIEQEAGLRTLWEEVTAALAPSRQATEAKNAPGTASRMFCLSWPMAAISQSTMASEQWKGRVWELIDKDSGQ
;
A
#
# COMPACT_ATOMS: atom_id res chain seq x y z
N MET A 1 15.28 9.84 28.00
CA MET A 1 15.19 11.18 27.36
C MET A 1 15.69 12.24 28.32
N VAL A 2 16.76 12.96 27.98
CA VAL A 2 17.22 14.12 28.77
C VAL A 2 16.22 15.25 28.55
N ASN A 3 15.62 15.76 29.63
CA ASN A 3 14.60 16.81 29.58
C ASN A 3 15.24 18.12 29.06
N ARG A 4 15.19 18.36 27.75
CA ARG A 4 15.63 19.63 27.15
C ARG A 4 14.45 20.60 27.29
N GLY A 5 14.43 21.37 28.36
CA GLY A 5 13.33 22.29 28.72
C GLY A 5 12.86 23.23 27.59
N LYS A 6 11.79 23.99 27.88
CA LYS A 6 11.08 24.84 26.90
C LYS A 6 12.06 25.67 26.05
N PRO A 7 11.98 25.60 24.70
CA PRO A 7 12.87 26.35 23.83
C PRO A 7 12.73 27.87 24.09
N SER A 8 13.87 28.56 24.16
CA SER A 8 13.91 30.01 24.38
C SER A 8 13.11 30.75 23.30
N LEU A 9 12.40 31.81 23.68
CA LEU A 9 11.65 32.68 22.76
C LEU A 9 12.51 33.82 22.19
N GLY A 10 13.80 33.87 22.51
CA GLY A 10 14.73 34.90 22.04
C GLY A 10 14.85 34.97 20.52
N CYS A 11 15.21 36.15 19.99
CA CYS A 11 15.54 36.32 18.58
C CYS A 11 16.74 35.45 18.17
N PHE A 12 16.86 35.14 16.88
CA PHE A 12 17.91 34.25 16.36
C PHE A 12 19.31 34.69 16.78
N THR A 13 19.63 35.98 16.61
CA THR A 13 20.95 36.53 16.93
C THR A 13 21.32 36.36 18.42
N CYS A 14 20.38 36.58 19.34
CA CYS A 14 20.63 36.39 20.78
C CYS A 14 20.72 34.92 21.16
N LYS A 15 19.97 34.03 20.47
CA LYS A 15 20.06 32.58 20.66
C LYS A 15 21.42 32.04 20.24
N ASP A 16 21.89 32.41 19.07
CA ASP A 16 23.19 31.97 18.54
C ASP A 16 24.33 32.47 19.44
N SER A 17 24.21 33.70 19.92
CA SER A 17 25.15 34.31 20.86
C SER A 17 25.00 33.79 22.31
N ARG A 18 24.02 32.91 22.59
CA ARG A 18 23.70 32.35 23.92
C ARG A 18 23.54 33.40 25.03
N VAL A 19 22.92 34.55 24.72
CA VAL A 19 22.66 35.64 25.67
C VAL A 19 21.15 35.86 25.88
N LYS A 20 20.79 36.48 27.01
CA LYS A 20 19.38 36.83 27.30
C LYS A 20 18.88 37.90 26.33
N CYS A 21 17.75 37.61 25.68
CA CYS A 21 17.02 38.53 24.81
C CYS A 21 15.94 39.27 25.60
N ASP A 22 15.75 40.56 25.31
CA ASP A 22 14.70 41.41 25.90
C ASP A 22 13.32 41.24 25.24
N LEU A 23 13.21 40.42 24.18
CA LEU A 23 11.96 40.02 23.50
C LEU A 23 11.11 41.14 22.89
N GLN A 24 11.64 42.37 22.77
CA GLN A 24 10.91 43.46 22.13
C GLN A 24 10.75 43.26 20.61
N LYS A 25 9.53 43.44 20.10
CA LYS A 25 9.21 43.36 18.67
C LYS A 25 9.08 44.78 18.09
N PRO A 26 9.50 45.03 16.83
CA PRO A 26 9.98 44.06 15.83
C PRO A 26 11.47 43.67 15.97
N SER A 27 12.24 44.32 16.84
CA SER A 27 13.67 44.06 17.04
C SER A 27 14.08 44.29 18.49
N CYS A 28 14.95 43.43 19.01
CA CYS A 28 15.41 43.51 20.39
C CYS A 28 16.41 44.67 20.58
N LYS A 29 16.40 45.33 21.74
CA LYS A 29 17.26 46.49 22.01
C LYS A 29 18.75 46.13 21.96
N ARG A 30 19.08 44.91 22.39
CA ARG A 30 20.47 44.44 22.43
C ARG A 30 21.08 44.31 21.03
N CYS A 31 20.34 43.74 20.07
CA CYS A 31 20.80 43.61 18.68
C CYS A 31 20.87 44.98 18.00
N LEU A 32 19.89 45.86 18.21
CA LEU A 32 19.94 47.21 17.66
C LEU A 32 21.18 47.98 18.12
N ARG A 33 21.54 47.85 19.40
CA ARG A 33 22.71 48.53 19.96
C ARG A 33 24.05 47.91 19.55
N LEU A 34 24.14 46.58 19.44
CA LEU A 34 25.42 45.89 19.24
C LEU A 34 25.71 45.53 17.78
N THR A 35 24.69 45.16 17.01
CA THR A 35 24.83 44.64 15.64
C THR A 35 24.11 45.50 14.61
N GLY A 36 23.43 46.58 15.02
CA GLY A 36 22.68 47.50 14.16
C GLY A 36 21.42 46.91 13.52
N ARG A 37 21.27 45.58 13.48
CA ARG A 37 20.13 44.86 12.92
C ARG A 37 19.82 43.61 13.73
N CYS A 38 18.53 43.28 13.88
CA CYS A 38 18.05 42.06 14.51
C CYS A 38 17.52 41.10 13.44
N SER A 39 17.94 39.83 13.46
CA SER A 39 17.51 38.81 12.49
C SER A 39 16.08 38.29 12.73
N GLY A 40 15.34 38.89 13.67
CA GLY A 40 13.96 38.52 13.96
C GLY A 40 13.79 37.35 14.92
N TYR A 41 12.54 36.98 15.15
CA TYR A 41 12.12 35.97 16.12
C TYR A 41 11.67 34.69 15.42
N PRO A 42 11.95 33.51 15.99
CA PRO A 42 11.41 32.25 15.48
C PRO A 42 9.89 32.25 15.43
N SER A 43 9.33 31.68 14.38
CA SER A 43 7.87 31.51 14.26
C SER A 43 7.35 30.46 15.25
N SER A 44 6.05 30.51 15.56
CA SER A 44 5.41 29.54 16.46
C SER A 44 5.58 28.08 15.99
N TRP A 45 5.73 27.87 14.68
CA TRP A 45 5.92 26.56 14.06
C TRP A 45 7.35 26.02 14.25
N GLU A 46 8.37 26.87 14.06
CA GLU A 46 9.79 26.51 14.23
C GLU A 46 10.17 26.20 15.70
N LEU A 47 9.41 26.69 16.66
CA LEU A 47 9.59 26.39 18.09
C LEU A 47 9.08 24.99 18.48
N VAL A 48 8.15 24.43 17.69
CA VAL A 48 7.52 23.13 17.92
C VAL A 48 8.22 22.01 17.14
N HIS A 49 8.69 22.28 15.93
CA HIS A 49 9.39 21.31 15.09
C HIS A 49 10.90 21.58 15.02
N ARG A 50 11.72 20.72 15.61
CA ARG A 50 13.18 20.69 15.39
C ARG A 50 13.50 19.75 14.24
N GLN A 51 13.97 20.28 13.12
CA GLN A 51 14.63 19.44 12.11
C GLN A 51 15.94 18.89 12.70
N GLN A 52 16.02 17.58 12.85
CA GLN A 52 17.20 16.87 13.36
C GLN A 52 17.96 16.14 12.25
N ASN A 53 17.57 16.34 10.98
CA ASN A 53 18.11 15.60 9.84
C ASN A 53 19.64 15.66 9.78
N ASP A 54 20.24 16.83 10.00
CA ASP A 54 21.71 17.00 9.98
C ASP A 54 22.40 16.33 11.17
N LEU A 55 21.77 16.37 12.34
CA LEU A 55 22.33 15.80 13.57
C LEU A 55 22.24 14.27 13.53
N VAL A 56 21.17 13.74 12.96
CA VAL A 56 21.01 12.31 12.65
C VAL A 56 22.01 11.90 11.57
N ALA A 57 22.17 12.68 10.49
CA ALA A 57 23.16 12.40 9.44
C ALA A 57 24.59 12.34 9.99
N GLN A 58 24.99 13.28 10.85
CA GLN A 58 26.30 13.28 11.50
C GLN A 58 26.47 12.09 12.46
N GLN A 59 25.42 11.71 13.19
CA GLN A 59 25.47 10.54 14.08
C GLN A 59 25.54 9.23 13.30
N VAL A 60 24.86 9.13 12.17
CA VAL A 60 24.95 7.98 11.25
C VAL A 60 26.36 7.91 10.68
N GLN A 61 26.93 9.02 10.19
CA GLN A 61 28.30 9.05 9.69
C GLN A 61 29.32 8.61 10.76
N ALA A 62 29.21 9.13 11.98
CA ALA A 62 30.10 8.74 13.08
C ALA A 62 29.96 7.27 13.49
N ARG A 63 28.75 6.68 13.38
CA ARG A 63 28.53 5.25 13.60
C ARG A 63 29.14 4.40 12.48
N VAL A 64 28.99 4.82 11.22
CA VAL A 64 29.59 4.17 10.05
C VAL A 64 31.12 4.20 10.15
N ASP A 65 31.72 5.33 10.51
CA ASP A 65 33.17 5.47 10.66
C ASP A 65 33.71 4.60 11.82
N LYS A 66 32.95 4.52 12.94
CA LYS A 66 33.29 3.68 14.10
C LYS A 66 33.13 2.19 13.80
N GLN A 67 32.20 1.82 12.92
CA GLN A 67 31.98 0.45 12.47
C GLN A 67 33.01 0.04 11.40
N GLY A 68 33.44 0.96 10.54
CA GLY A 68 34.55 0.79 9.59
C GLY A 68 35.86 0.46 10.31
N ARG A 69 36.23 1.26 11.33
CA ARG A 69 37.42 0.99 12.16
C ARG A 69 37.37 -0.34 12.94
N ARG A 70 36.17 -0.89 13.18
CA ARG A 70 35.98 -2.20 13.83
C ARG A 70 36.06 -3.37 12.84
N ARG A 71 35.77 -3.15 11.56
CA ARG A 71 35.88 -4.16 10.48
C ARG A 71 37.32 -4.33 10.00
N ASP A 72 38.11 -3.26 9.97
CA ASP A 72 39.54 -3.29 9.58
C ASP A 72 40.42 -4.18 10.47
N LEU A 73 39.93 -4.59 11.66
CA LEU A 73 40.70 -5.40 12.60
C LEU A 73 40.27 -6.87 12.70
N ASN A 74 39.17 -7.30 12.06
CA ASN A 74 38.64 -8.65 12.31
C ASN A 74 37.96 -9.41 11.16
N ASP A 75 37.84 -8.88 9.93
CA ASP A 75 37.32 -9.70 8.83
C ASP A 75 37.76 -9.18 7.46
N VAL A 76 38.59 -9.95 6.75
CA VAL A 76 38.67 -9.88 5.29
C VAL A 76 37.43 -10.59 4.79
N SER A 77 36.28 -9.89 4.79
CA SER A 77 35.16 -10.35 3.98
C SER A 77 35.67 -10.43 2.54
N PRO A 78 35.38 -11.51 1.78
CA PRO A 78 35.81 -11.62 0.39
C PRO A 78 35.33 -10.36 -0.36
N PRO A 79 36.15 -9.79 -1.25
CA PRO A 79 35.77 -8.60 -1.99
C PRO A 79 34.44 -8.88 -2.68
N GLN A 80 33.40 -8.12 -2.31
CA GLN A 80 32.12 -8.23 -2.99
C GLN A 80 32.38 -7.96 -4.48
N PRO A 81 31.94 -8.85 -5.38
CA PRO A 81 32.18 -8.64 -6.80
C PRO A 81 31.60 -7.27 -7.16
N PRO A 82 32.28 -6.48 -8.00
CA PRO A 82 31.71 -5.23 -8.48
C PRO A 82 30.36 -5.56 -9.09
N LEU A 83 29.27 -5.03 -8.51
CA LEU A 83 27.95 -5.11 -9.12
C LEU A 83 28.11 -4.47 -10.52
N GLY A 84 28.21 -5.29 -11.56
CA GLY A 84 28.32 -4.86 -12.94
C GLY A 84 26.94 -4.74 -13.58
N SER A 85 26.91 -4.26 -14.82
CA SER A 85 25.73 -4.33 -15.70
C SER A 85 25.00 -5.68 -15.69
N PRO A 86 25.69 -6.86 -15.61
CA PRO A 86 25.00 -8.15 -15.60
C PRO A 86 24.07 -8.36 -14.40
N PHE A 87 24.43 -7.86 -13.21
CA PHE A 87 23.61 -8.02 -12.01
C PHE A 87 22.28 -7.27 -12.16
N THR A 88 22.32 -6.01 -12.57
CA THR A 88 21.12 -5.19 -12.77
C THR A 88 20.20 -5.81 -13.82
N VAL A 89 20.75 -6.33 -14.92
CA VAL A 89 19.97 -7.02 -15.96
C VAL A 89 19.29 -8.27 -15.40
N CYS A 90 20.02 -9.13 -14.67
CA CYS A 90 19.43 -10.30 -14.03
C CYS A 90 18.35 -9.93 -13.01
N SER A 91 18.55 -8.87 -12.22
CA SER A 91 17.56 -8.36 -11.27
C SER A 91 16.27 -7.91 -11.98
N VAL A 92 16.38 -7.25 -13.14
CA VAL A 92 15.21 -6.82 -13.92
C VAL A 92 14.44 -8.03 -14.46
N PHE A 93 15.13 -9.03 -15.02
CA PHE A 93 14.47 -10.26 -15.47
C PHE A 93 13.78 -10.99 -14.33
N LYS A 94 14.42 -11.07 -13.15
CA LYS A 94 13.82 -11.68 -11.96
C LYS A 94 12.59 -10.91 -11.48
N LEU A 95 12.65 -9.57 -11.45
CA LEU A 95 11.49 -8.73 -11.11
C LEU A 95 10.32 -8.97 -12.07
N TYR A 96 10.61 -9.07 -13.36
CA TYR A 96 9.59 -9.37 -14.37
C TYR A 96 8.95 -10.74 -14.15
N ASP A 97 9.76 -11.77 -13.94
CA ASP A 97 9.29 -13.14 -13.70
C ASP A 97 8.50 -13.29 -12.40
N ASP A 98 8.93 -12.60 -11.33
CA ASP A 98 8.32 -12.70 -10.00
C ASP A 98 6.99 -11.94 -9.89
N TYR A 99 6.94 -10.75 -10.48
CA TYR A 99 5.84 -9.82 -10.24
C TYR A 99 5.02 -9.47 -11.47
N PHE A 100 5.64 -9.31 -12.64
CA PHE A 100 5.01 -8.59 -13.75
C PHE A 100 4.38 -9.54 -14.79
N LEU A 101 5.13 -10.56 -15.19
CA LEU A 101 4.69 -11.55 -16.18
C LEU A 101 3.67 -12.50 -15.58
N ASN A 102 2.60 -12.77 -16.33
CA ASN A 102 1.51 -13.68 -15.94
C ASN A 102 0.88 -13.35 -14.59
N SER A 103 0.95 -12.08 -14.16
CA SER A 103 0.33 -11.62 -12.92
C SER A 103 -1.19 -11.58 -13.02
N GLY A 104 -1.74 -11.53 -14.23
CA GLY A 104 -3.15 -11.31 -14.50
C GLY A 104 -3.59 -9.86 -14.26
N MET A 105 -2.71 -8.99 -13.75
CA MET A 105 -3.00 -7.57 -13.51
C MET A 105 -2.49 -6.71 -14.65
N GLY A 106 -3.38 -5.96 -15.29
CA GLY A 106 -3.04 -5.19 -16.49
C GLY A 106 -1.91 -4.17 -16.29
N ILE A 107 -1.78 -3.54 -15.12
CA ILE A 107 -0.72 -2.55 -14.86
C ILE A 107 0.65 -3.23 -14.76
N PHE A 108 0.71 -4.42 -14.16
CA PHE A 108 1.94 -5.19 -14.00
C PHE A 108 2.39 -5.76 -15.35
N GLU A 109 1.47 -6.34 -16.14
CA GLU A 109 1.77 -6.92 -17.45
C GLU A 109 2.16 -5.87 -18.52
N ALA A 110 1.81 -4.59 -18.32
CA ALA A 110 2.20 -3.51 -19.22
C ALA A 110 3.69 -3.11 -19.09
N LEU A 111 4.31 -3.34 -17.93
CA LEU A 111 5.66 -2.82 -17.64
C LEU A 111 6.78 -3.46 -18.48
N PRO A 112 6.80 -4.79 -18.74
CA PRO A 112 7.82 -5.38 -19.60
C PRO A 112 7.82 -4.83 -21.02
N VAL A 113 6.63 -4.50 -21.56
CA VAL A 113 6.48 -3.91 -22.90
C VAL A 113 7.13 -2.53 -22.94
N LEU A 114 6.87 -1.69 -21.93
CA LEU A 114 7.51 -0.36 -21.80
C LEU A 114 9.03 -0.47 -21.61
N GLY A 115 9.53 -1.54 -21.01
CA GLY A 115 10.98 -1.77 -20.87
C GLY A 115 11.70 -2.04 -22.20
N SER A 116 10.97 -2.42 -23.26
CA SER A 116 11.54 -2.77 -24.57
C SER A 116 11.57 -1.61 -25.57
N GLY A 117 10.85 -0.52 -25.30
CA GLY A 117 10.69 0.64 -26.19
C GLY A 117 11.63 1.81 -25.92
N LYS A 118 11.62 2.80 -26.82
CA LYS A 118 12.25 4.12 -26.58
C LYS A 118 11.29 5.00 -25.79
N HIS A 119 11.53 5.11 -24.49
CA HIS A 119 10.68 5.83 -23.54
C HIS A 119 11.45 6.90 -22.77
N ALA A 120 10.74 7.74 -22.03
CA ALA A 120 11.34 8.71 -21.13
C ALA A 120 12.34 8.02 -20.16
N PRO A 121 13.53 8.61 -19.93
CA PRO A 121 14.62 7.96 -19.20
C PRO A 121 14.28 7.70 -17.73
N CYS A 122 13.26 8.35 -17.18
CA CYS A 122 12.83 8.16 -15.79
C CYS A 122 12.38 6.72 -15.50
N PHE A 123 11.78 6.03 -16.47
CA PHE A 123 11.25 4.69 -16.27
C PHE A 123 12.36 3.65 -16.04
N SER A 124 13.45 3.71 -16.80
CA SER A 124 14.56 2.76 -16.64
C SER A 124 15.25 2.90 -15.28
N HIS A 125 15.37 4.12 -14.76
CA HIS A 125 15.88 4.35 -13.40
C HIS A 125 14.95 3.78 -12.33
N ALA A 126 13.63 4.00 -12.44
CA ALA A 126 12.66 3.44 -11.49
C ALA A 126 12.65 1.90 -11.53
N LEU A 127 12.68 1.32 -12.74
CA LEU A 127 12.73 -0.12 -12.93
C LEU A 127 13.99 -0.72 -12.32
N ASN A 128 15.16 -0.11 -12.55
CA ASN A 128 16.40 -0.54 -11.92
C ASN A 128 16.34 -0.45 -10.39
N ALA A 129 15.72 0.60 -9.85
CA ALA A 129 15.54 0.74 -8.41
C ALA A 129 14.72 -0.42 -7.83
N ALA A 130 13.54 -0.69 -8.39
CA ALA A 130 12.67 -1.78 -7.95
C ALA A 130 13.33 -3.16 -8.12
N ALA A 131 13.99 -3.39 -9.25
CA ALA A 131 14.69 -4.63 -9.55
C ALA A 131 15.83 -4.90 -8.55
N LEU A 132 16.67 -3.91 -8.30
CA LEU A 132 17.78 -4.02 -7.35
C LEU A 132 17.27 -4.19 -5.91
N ALA A 133 16.16 -3.55 -5.53
CA ALA A 133 15.55 -3.73 -4.21
C ALA A 133 15.00 -5.14 -4.03
N SER A 134 14.25 -5.66 -5.00
CA SER A 134 13.75 -7.03 -4.99
C SER A 134 14.90 -8.04 -4.93
N GLY A 135 15.92 -7.86 -5.76
CA GLY A 135 17.10 -8.73 -5.79
C GLY A 135 17.98 -8.64 -4.55
N ALA A 136 17.98 -7.50 -3.83
CA ALA A 136 18.80 -7.34 -2.63
C ALA A 136 18.34 -8.23 -1.47
N GLY A 137 17.02 -8.42 -1.34
CA GLY A 137 16.44 -9.36 -0.37
C GLY A 137 16.78 -10.81 -0.72
N GLN A 138 16.41 -11.22 -1.94
CA GLN A 138 16.52 -12.60 -2.42
C GLN A 138 17.96 -13.10 -2.63
N LEU A 139 18.93 -12.20 -2.86
CA LEU A 139 20.32 -12.58 -3.18
C LEU A 139 21.30 -12.27 -2.03
N HIS A 140 20.80 -11.86 -0.86
CA HIS A 140 21.59 -11.48 0.33
C HIS A 140 22.71 -10.45 0.05
N GLN A 141 22.53 -9.59 -0.96
CA GLN A 141 23.51 -8.56 -1.32
C GLN A 141 23.10 -7.22 -0.71
N SER A 142 23.48 -6.98 0.55
CA SER A 142 23.18 -5.72 1.25
C SER A 142 23.69 -4.46 0.53
N GLY A 143 24.74 -4.56 -0.29
CA GLY A 143 25.24 -3.48 -1.15
C GLY A 143 24.30 -3.10 -2.30
N ALA A 144 23.40 -4.00 -2.73
CA ALA A 144 22.44 -3.73 -3.81
C ALA A 144 21.39 -2.69 -3.39
N LEU A 145 21.00 -2.62 -2.11
CA LEU A 145 20.04 -1.62 -1.63
C LEU A 145 20.56 -0.19 -1.74
N ILE A 146 21.87 0.02 -1.58
CA ILE A 146 22.48 1.35 -1.74
C ILE A 146 22.28 1.82 -3.19
N ARG A 147 22.55 0.94 -4.15
CA ARG A 147 22.36 1.24 -5.57
C ARG A 147 20.89 1.37 -5.95
N ALA A 148 20.02 0.55 -5.36
CA ALA A 148 18.59 0.64 -5.54
C ALA A 148 18.06 2.03 -5.12
N ARG A 149 18.51 2.53 -3.96
CA ARG A 149 18.18 3.89 -3.47
C ARG A 149 18.77 5.00 -4.33
N GLN A 150 19.98 4.82 -4.87
CA GLN A 150 20.57 5.76 -5.83
C GLN A 150 19.72 5.84 -7.11
N ALA A 151 19.38 4.69 -7.70
CA ALA A 151 18.53 4.63 -8.89
C ALA A 151 17.13 5.22 -8.62
N TYR A 152 16.57 5.02 -7.43
CA TYR A 152 15.31 5.66 -7.01
C TYR A 152 15.43 7.20 -6.99
N GLY A 153 16.52 7.74 -6.44
CA GLY A 153 16.79 9.18 -6.45
C GLY A 153 16.94 9.74 -7.87
N ASP A 154 17.69 9.04 -8.73
CA ASP A 154 17.85 9.41 -10.14
C ASP A 154 16.52 9.40 -10.88
N ALA A 155 15.67 8.40 -10.61
CA ALA A 155 14.34 8.29 -11.20
C ALA A 155 13.46 9.49 -10.84
N ILE A 156 13.48 9.98 -9.60
CA ILE A 156 12.75 11.19 -9.20
C ILE A 156 13.26 12.42 -9.95
N LEU A 157 14.58 12.58 -10.06
CA LEU A 157 15.19 13.69 -10.78
C LEU A 157 14.80 13.67 -12.26
N MET A 158 14.83 12.50 -12.89
CA MET A 158 14.43 12.33 -14.29
C MET A 158 12.92 12.51 -14.46
N LEU A 159 12.09 12.00 -13.55
CA LEU A 159 10.63 12.15 -13.60
C LEU A 159 10.24 13.64 -13.60
N ARG A 160 10.84 14.43 -12.71
CA ARG A 160 10.62 15.89 -12.68
C ARG A 160 10.95 16.54 -14.03
N ARG A 161 12.07 16.15 -14.67
CA ARG A 161 12.45 16.67 -16.00
C ARG A 161 11.44 16.26 -17.06
N SER A 162 11.05 14.98 -17.10
CA SER A 162 10.06 14.46 -18.05
C SER A 162 8.69 15.12 -17.91
N MET A 163 8.27 15.46 -16.68
CA MET A 163 7.00 16.18 -16.45
C MET A 163 7.04 17.64 -16.95
N GLN A 164 8.23 18.26 -16.98
CA GLN A 164 8.42 19.63 -17.47
C GLN A 164 8.54 19.70 -19.00
N ASP A 165 8.94 18.61 -19.64
CA ASP A 165 9.08 18.52 -21.09
C ASP A 165 7.73 18.24 -21.76
N LEU A 166 7.28 19.17 -22.61
CA LEU A 166 5.99 19.08 -23.31
C LEU A 166 5.90 17.89 -24.28
N THR A 167 7.03 17.37 -24.75
CA THR A 167 7.10 16.29 -25.73
C THR A 167 6.90 14.92 -25.10
N VAL A 168 7.49 14.69 -23.92
CA VAL A 168 7.48 13.36 -23.26
C VAL A 168 6.54 13.29 -22.05
N ARG A 169 6.01 14.41 -21.53
CA ARG A 169 5.08 14.41 -20.38
C ARG A 169 3.78 13.62 -20.60
N GLY A 170 3.47 13.25 -21.84
CA GLY A 170 2.32 12.41 -22.20
C GLY A 170 2.66 10.94 -22.41
N ASP A 171 3.95 10.56 -22.32
CA ASP A 171 4.39 9.17 -22.48
C ASP A 171 3.93 8.32 -21.27
N ASP A 172 3.46 7.11 -21.56
CA ASP A 172 3.07 6.10 -20.58
C ASP A 172 4.20 5.79 -19.60
N SER A 173 5.45 5.89 -20.05
CA SER A 173 6.63 5.68 -19.19
C SER A 173 6.71 6.66 -18.02
N VAL A 174 6.20 7.88 -18.15
CA VAL A 174 6.15 8.86 -17.05
C VAL A 174 5.19 8.39 -15.96
N LEU A 175 4.05 7.85 -16.36
CA LEU A 175 3.04 7.30 -15.44
C LEU A 175 3.49 5.98 -14.82
N ALA A 176 4.07 5.08 -15.62
CA ALA A 176 4.66 3.84 -15.16
C ALA A 176 5.82 4.08 -14.17
N THR A 177 6.63 5.14 -14.37
CA THR A 177 7.69 5.52 -13.43
C THR A 177 7.13 5.74 -12.03
N LEU A 178 6.03 6.49 -11.91
CA LEU A 178 5.43 6.80 -10.61
C LEU A 178 4.87 5.55 -9.92
N PHE A 179 4.26 4.65 -10.70
CA PHE A 179 3.82 3.35 -10.22
C PHE A 179 4.98 2.50 -9.69
N VAL A 180 6.06 2.37 -10.47
CA VAL A 180 7.23 1.56 -10.11
C VAL A 180 7.98 2.15 -8.90
N LEU A 181 8.01 3.47 -8.73
CA LEU A 181 8.54 4.10 -7.52
C LEU A 181 7.72 3.73 -6.28
N GLY A 182 6.39 3.66 -6.41
CA GLY A 182 5.51 3.19 -5.32
C GLY A 182 5.77 1.74 -5.01
N PHE A 183 5.94 0.92 -6.04
CA PHE A 183 6.24 -0.49 -5.91
C PHE A 183 7.60 -0.74 -5.25
N PHE A 184 8.63 0.05 -5.58
CA PHE A 184 9.92 0.01 -4.89
C PHE A 184 9.78 0.20 -3.38
N GLU A 185 8.95 1.14 -2.94
CA GLU A 185 8.76 1.42 -1.52
C GLU A 185 8.09 0.24 -0.81
N VAL A 186 7.12 -0.40 -1.46
CA VAL A 186 6.50 -1.63 -0.94
C VAL A 186 7.56 -2.72 -0.79
N LEU A 187 8.39 -2.96 -1.82
CA LEU A 187 9.45 -3.96 -1.77
C LEU A 187 10.45 -3.70 -0.63
N VAL A 188 10.86 -2.44 -0.44
CA VAL A 188 11.82 -2.08 0.62
C VAL A 188 11.21 -2.24 2.02
N GLN A 189 9.92 -1.95 2.20
CA GLN A 189 9.24 -2.11 3.49
C GLN A 189 9.14 -3.58 3.94
N GLN A 190 9.16 -4.55 3.01
CA GLN A 190 9.13 -5.97 3.34
C GLN A 190 10.49 -6.53 3.79
N LEU A 191 11.58 -5.74 3.72
CA LEU A 191 12.92 -6.24 4.05
C LEU A 191 13.19 -6.27 5.57
N PRO A 192 13.84 -7.32 6.12
CA PRO A 192 14.08 -7.52 7.56
C PRO A 192 14.87 -6.42 8.29
N HIS A 193 15.45 -5.46 7.56
CA HIS A 193 16.30 -4.38 8.09
C HIS A 193 15.75 -2.99 7.78
N ALA A 194 14.50 -2.88 7.30
CA ALA A 194 13.85 -1.60 7.12
C ALA A 194 13.54 -0.99 8.51
N GLU A 195 14.41 -0.12 9.01
CA GLU A 195 14.11 0.79 10.12
C GLU A 195 13.05 1.81 9.66
N VAL A 196 11.79 1.39 9.49
CA VAL A 196 10.67 2.30 9.28
C VAL A 196 9.74 2.19 10.48
N GLN A 197 10.08 2.96 11.52
CA GLN A 197 9.11 3.32 12.56
C GLN A 197 8.14 4.36 11.97
N GLY A 198 6.94 3.94 11.57
CA GLY A 198 5.80 4.85 11.43
C GLY A 198 4.88 4.60 10.24
N ILE A 199 3.58 4.55 10.55
CA ILE A 199 2.38 4.42 9.69
C ILE A 199 2.37 3.11 8.89
N GLY A 200 1.42 2.23 9.19
CA GLY A 200 1.35 0.88 8.61
C GLY A 200 1.48 0.85 7.08
N VAL A 201 1.91 -0.30 6.55
CA VAL A 201 2.16 -0.53 5.11
C VAL A 201 1.08 0.11 4.25
N GLN A 202 1.46 1.14 3.49
CA GLN A 202 0.67 1.73 2.42
C GLN A 202 1.04 0.99 1.13
N CYS A 203 0.08 0.26 0.55
CA CYS A 203 0.34 -0.59 -0.62
C CYS A 203 0.65 0.20 -1.90
N HIS A 204 0.45 1.53 -1.91
CA HIS A 204 0.93 2.40 -2.98
C HIS A 204 1.08 3.86 -2.52
N PRO A 205 2.24 4.27 -1.96
CA PRO A 205 2.43 5.58 -1.32
C PRO A 205 2.26 6.76 -2.28
N HIS A 206 2.46 6.56 -3.59
CA HIS A 206 2.25 7.58 -4.63
C HIS A 206 0.85 7.60 -5.23
N GLY A 207 -0.13 6.90 -4.64
CA GLY A 207 -1.47 6.71 -5.24
C GLY A 207 -2.19 8.03 -5.58
N LYS A 208 -2.16 9.00 -4.65
CA LYS A 208 -2.76 10.33 -4.88
C LYS A 208 -2.09 11.10 -6.01
N GLY A 209 -0.75 11.03 -6.08
CA GLY A 209 0.01 11.65 -7.16
C GLY A 209 -0.26 11.00 -8.51
N ALA A 210 -0.40 9.66 -8.52
CA ALA A 210 -0.72 8.89 -9.70
C ALA A 210 -2.10 9.24 -10.26
N LEU A 211 -3.12 9.32 -9.40
CA LEU A 211 -4.47 9.75 -9.80
C LEU A 211 -4.50 11.20 -10.30
N ALA A 212 -3.77 12.12 -9.64
CA ALA A 212 -3.69 13.51 -10.10
C ALA A 212 -3.03 13.63 -11.48
N MET A 213 -1.96 12.86 -11.72
CA MET A 213 -1.28 12.84 -13.01
C MET A 213 -2.12 12.17 -14.11
N LEU A 214 -2.80 11.07 -13.78
CA LEU A 214 -3.77 10.42 -14.65
C LEU A 214 -4.90 11.38 -15.04
N LEU A 215 -5.48 12.11 -14.09
CA LEU A 215 -6.53 13.09 -14.36
C LEU A 215 -6.04 14.19 -15.31
N SER A 216 -4.81 14.67 -15.12
CA SER A 216 -4.17 15.65 -16.02
C SER A 216 -3.98 15.09 -17.44
N ARG A 217 -3.63 13.81 -17.57
CA ARG A 217 -3.51 13.12 -18.87
C ARG A 217 -4.87 13.02 -19.57
N VAL A 218 -5.90 12.59 -18.84
CA VAL A 218 -7.29 12.51 -19.34
C VAL A 218 -7.81 13.86 -19.81
N GLN A 219 -7.60 14.92 -19.02
CA GLN A 219 -8.00 16.29 -19.39
C GLN A 219 -7.31 16.81 -20.66
N ARG A 220 -6.17 16.20 -21.03
CA ARG A 220 -5.43 16.50 -22.26
C ARG A 220 -5.80 15.57 -23.42
N GLY A 221 -6.81 14.72 -23.25
CA GLY A 221 -7.30 13.79 -24.26
C GLY A 221 -6.51 12.49 -24.40
N LEU A 222 -5.67 12.15 -23.42
CA LEU A 222 -4.99 10.84 -23.37
C LEU A 222 -5.89 9.79 -22.72
N ASP A 223 -5.89 8.58 -23.29
CA ASP A 223 -6.67 7.44 -22.81
C ASP A 223 -5.98 6.15 -23.24
N THR A 224 -4.80 5.87 -22.67
CA THR A 224 -4.03 4.67 -23.00
C THR A 224 -4.50 3.46 -22.18
N GLN A 225 -4.10 2.25 -22.60
CA GLN A 225 -4.39 1.06 -21.82
C GLN A 225 -3.72 1.12 -20.43
N LEU A 226 -2.52 1.74 -20.33
CA LEU A 226 -1.83 1.95 -19.06
C LEU A 226 -2.64 2.87 -18.13
N ASP A 227 -3.24 3.94 -18.68
CA ASP A 227 -4.09 4.87 -17.93
C ASP A 227 -5.25 4.14 -17.24
N ARG A 228 -5.96 3.29 -18.00
CA ARG A 228 -7.07 2.46 -17.52
C ARG A 228 -6.62 1.43 -16.49
N ASN A 229 -5.52 0.73 -16.76
CA ASN A 229 -4.98 -0.29 -15.87
C ASN A 229 -4.54 0.30 -14.52
N LEU A 230 -3.89 1.46 -14.52
CA LEU A 230 -3.49 2.15 -13.30
C LEU A 230 -4.70 2.63 -12.51
N PHE A 231 -5.72 3.19 -13.18
CA PHE A 231 -6.94 3.62 -12.52
C PHE A 231 -7.63 2.48 -11.77
N ILE A 232 -7.77 1.33 -12.43
CA ILE A 232 -8.32 0.10 -11.84
C ILE A 232 -7.48 -0.35 -10.64
N PHE A 233 -6.16 -0.35 -10.76
CA PHE A 233 -5.27 -0.72 -9.67
C PHE A 233 -5.40 0.21 -8.46
N CYS A 234 -5.36 1.53 -8.67
CA CYS A 234 -5.53 2.50 -7.59
C CYS A 234 -6.90 2.35 -6.91
N ARG A 235 -7.96 2.05 -7.67
CA ARG A 235 -9.29 1.77 -7.12
C ARG A 235 -9.27 0.54 -6.24
N HIS A 236 -8.61 -0.54 -6.66
CA HIS A 236 -8.46 -1.75 -5.85
C HIS A 236 -7.78 -1.46 -4.51
N ILE A 237 -6.68 -0.68 -4.52
CA ILE A 237 -6.01 -0.25 -3.29
C ILE A 237 -6.96 0.55 -2.40
N GLN A 238 -7.77 1.44 -2.97
CA GLN A 238 -8.76 2.21 -2.20
C GLN A 238 -9.83 1.31 -1.56
N ILE A 239 -10.37 0.35 -2.31
CA ILE A 239 -11.34 -0.62 -1.81
C ILE A 239 -10.73 -1.41 -0.63
N MET A 240 -9.53 -1.93 -0.81
CA MET A 240 -8.79 -2.63 0.25
C MET A 240 -8.62 -1.75 1.48
N ASP A 241 -8.16 -0.50 1.33
CA ASP A 241 -7.94 0.43 2.44
C ASP A 241 -9.25 0.78 3.18
N ILE A 242 -10.39 0.88 2.48
CA ILE A 242 -11.70 1.08 3.11
C ILE A 242 -12.05 -0.11 3.99
N PHE A 243 -12.02 -1.33 3.45
CA PHE A 243 -12.36 -2.54 4.23
C PHE A 243 -11.36 -2.82 5.36
N SER A 244 -10.09 -2.43 5.19
CA SER A 244 -9.07 -2.47 6.24
C SER A 244 -9.12 -1.28 7.21
N LYS A 245 -10.15 -0.41 7.12
CA LYS A 245 -10.37 0.75 8.00
C LYS A 245 -9.22 1.77 7.99
N LYS A 246 -8.51 1.86 6.88
CA LYS A 246 -7.44 2.84 6.61
C LYS A 246 -7.93 4.04 5.81
N ALA A 247 -9.13 3.95 5.22
CA ALA A 247 -9.76 5.02 4.45
C ALA A 247 -11.26 5.13 4.77
N ASP A 248 -11.81 6.33 4.56
CA ASP A 248 -13.24 6.62 4.71
C ASP A 248 -14.04 5.95 3.57
N PRO A 249 -15.10 5.17 3.82
CA PRO A 249 -15.96 4.63 2.77
C PRO A 249 -16.43 5.64 1.72
N ALA A 250 -16.70 6.89 2.11
CA ALA A 250 -17.13 7.93 1.17
C ALA A 250 -16.07 8.29 0.12
N SER A 251 -14.79 8.02 0.41
CA SER A 251 -13.67 8.30 -0.49
C SER A 251 -13.74 7.52 -1.81
N LEU A 252 -14.37 6.34 -1.85
CA LEU A 252 -14.50 5.56 -3.09
C LEU A 252 -15.24 6.37 -4.15
N ARG A 253 -16.37 6.97 -3.77
CA ARG A 253 -17.19 7.79 -4.67
C ARG A 253 -16.49 9.10 -5.03
N THR A 254 -15.95 9.79 -4.02
CA THR A 254 -15.37 11.13 -4.22
C THR A 254 -14.09 11.07 -5.06
N GLU A 255 -13.25 10.04 -4.90
CA GLU A 255 -11.99 9.90 -5.63
C GLU A 255 -12.11 9.13 -6.95
N PHE A 256 -13.07 8.19 -7.09
CA PHE A 256 -13.15 7.28 -8.26
C PHE A 256 -14.44 7.36 -9.08
N GLU A 257 -15.33 8.32 -8.83
CA GLU A 257 -16.47 8.61 -9.72
C GLU A 257 -16.44 10.05 -10.23
N GLY A 258 -16.71 11.03 -9.36
CA GLY A 258 -17.02 12.41 -9.74
C GLY A 258 -16.03 13.04 -10.75
N PRO A 259 -14.71 13.01 -10.49
CA PRO A 259 -13.70 13.60 -11.39
C PRO A 259 -13.59 12.92 -12.77
N TRP A 260 -14.10 11.70 -12.91
CA TRP A 260 -13.80 10.81 -14.03
C TRP A 260 -14.97 10.63 -15.00
N MET A 261 -16.17 11.14 -14.67
CA MET A 261 -17.38 10.98 -15.46
C MET A 261 -17.25 11.45 -16.93
N ALA A 262 -16.36 12.40 -17.20
CA ALA A 262 -16.10 12.92 -18.54
C ALA A 262 -15.06 12.11 -19.34
N TRP A 263 -14.38 11.15 -18.72
CA TRP A 263 -13.36 10.33 -19.38
C TRP A 263 -14.03 9.23 -20.22
N PRO A 264 -13.81 9.14 -21.54
CA PRO A 264 -14.43 8.10 -22.37
C PRO A 264 -14.07 6.66 -21.94
N GLY A 265 -12.87 6.47 -21.39
CA GLY A 265 -12.40 5.20 -20.84
C GLY A 265 -12.87 4.90 -19.42
N PHE A 266 -13.74 5.73 -18.84
CA PHE A 266 -14.21 5.55 -17.46
C PHE A 266 -14.98 4.25 -17.29
N TYR A 267 -14.51 3.43 -16.36
CA TYR A 267 -15.16 2.20 -15.93
C TYR A 267 -15.76 2.43 -14.54
N PRO A 268 -17.09 2.35 -14.33
CA PRO A 268 -17.69 2.58 -13.02
C PRO A 268 -17.30 1.49 -12.01
N VAL A 269 -17.53 1.75 -10.72
CA VAL A 269 -17.35 0.73 -9.67
C VAL A 269 -18.41 -0.35 -9.86
N ASP A 270 -18.03 -1.61 -9.68
CA ASP A 270 -18.95 -2.75 -9.67
C ASP A 270 -20.05 -2.50 -8.62
N PRO A 271 -21.34 -2.55 -9.01
CA PRO A 271 -22.45 -2.29 -8.09
C PRO A 271 -22.41 -3.12 -6.81
N ILE A 272 -21.94 -4.37 -6.86
CA ILE A 272 -21.88 -5.21 -5.65
C ILE A 272 -20.81 -4.72 -4.68
N VAL A 273 -19.68 -4.23 -5.20
CA VAL A 273 -18.60 -3.70 -4.39
C VAL A 273 -18.99 -2.35 -3.81
N GLN A 274 -19.65 -1.50 -4.59
CA GLN A 274 -20.19 -0.23 -4.08
C GLN A 274 -21.23 -0.47 -2.97
N ALA A 275 -22.18 -1.38 -3.19
CA ALA A 275 -23.18 -1.75 -2.18
C ALA A 275 -22.53 -2.31 -0.91
N SER A 276 -21.46 -3.08 -1.05
CA SER A 276 -20.70 -3.61 0.10
C SER A 276 -20.02 -2.48 0.90
N VAL A 277 -19.44 -1.49 0.23
CA VAL A 277 -18.82 -0.32 0.88
C VAL A 277 -19.88 0.54 1.58
N ASP A 278 -21.02 0.78 0.93
CA ASP A 278 -22.12 1.57 1.49
C ASP A 278 -22.70 0.89 2.74
N LEU A 279 -22.87 -0.44 2.72
CA LEU A 279 -23.31 -1.22 3.88
C LEU A 279 -22.27 -1.23 5.01
N LEU A 280 -20.99 -1.35 4.69
CA LEU A 280 -19.92 -1.25 5.69
C LEU A 280 -20.02 0.10 6.43
N ALA A 281 -20.16 1.20 5.70
CA ALA A 281 -20.31 2.53 6.27
C ALA A 281 -21.57 2.65 7.16
N GLU A 282 -22.70 2.09 6.72
CA GLU A 282 -23.94 2.09 7.49
C GLU A 282 -23.79 1.30 8.80
N ILE A 283 -23.18 0.12 8.76
CA ILE A 283 -22.91 -0.69 9.96
C ILE A 283 -22.02 0.09 10.94
N GLU A 284 -20.93 0.69 10.45
CA GLU A 284 -20.02 1.46 11.30
C GLU A 284 -20.68 2.70 11.92
N ASN A 285 -21.54 3.39 11.16
CA ASN A 285 -22.33 4.51 11.67
C ASN A 285 -23.39 4.08 12.71
N THR A 286 -23.83 2.82 12.69
CA THR A 286 -24.73 2.28 13.73
C THR A 286 -24.01 1.94 15.03
N MET A 287 -22.68 1.76 15.02
CA MET A 287 -21.91 1.53 16.24
C MET A 287 -21.84 2.81 17.09
N GLY A 288 -22.50 2.81 18.24
CA GLY A 288 -22.46 3.90 19.23
C GLY A 288 -23.69 4.83 19.29
N LEU A 289 -24.70 4.59 18.45
CA LEU A 289 -25.99 5.27 18.53
C LEU A 289 -27.06 4.31 19.06
N ASN A 290 -27.96 4.80 19.92
CA ASN A 290 -29.15 4.04 20.35
C ASN A 290 -30.16 3.97 19.18
N ARG A 291 -29.87 3.14 18.19
CA ARG A 291 -30.72 2.88 17.01
C ARG A 291 -31.77 1.83 17.35
N SER A 292 -32.94 1.91 16.71
CA SER A 292 -34.00 0.93 16.96
C SER A 292 -33.60 -0.45 16.45
N LYS A 293 -33.98 -1.52 17.18
CA LYS A 293 -33.79 -2.93 16.79
C LYS A 293 -34.21 -3.21 15.34
N THR A 294 -35.30 -2.58 14.88
CA THR A 294 -35.82 -2.69 13.51
C THR A 294 -34.82 -2.21 12.46
N HIS A 295 -34.08 -1.12 12.74
CA HIS A 295 -33.05 -0.60 11.83
C HIS A 295 -31.92 -1.59 11.65
N ILE A 296 -31.41 -2.14 12.75
CA ILE A 296 -30.30 -3.10 12.75
C ILE A 296 -30.66 -4.37 12.00
N MET A 297 -31.87 -4.89 12.22
CA MET A 297 -32.35 -6.06 11.48
C MET A 297 -32.50 -5.78 9.98
N ASN A 298 -32.92 -4.58 9.58
CA ASN A 298 -32.99 -4.20 8.17
C ASN A 298 -31.59 -4.14 7.53
N VAL A 299 -30.60 -3.56 8.23
CA VAL A 299 -29.19 -3.57 7.77
C VAL A 299 -28.67 -5.01 7.66
N ALA A 300 -28.94 -5.86 8.65
CA ALA A 300 -28.55 -7.28 8.60
C ALA A 300 -29.17 -8.03 7.41
N ASP A 301 -30.44 -7.77 7.09
CA ASP A 301 -31.10 -8.36 5.91
C ASP A 301 -30.52 -7.84 4.60
N GLN A 302 -30.09 -6.56 4.54
CA GLN A 302 -29.39 -6.01 3.37
C GLN A 302 -28.03 -6.66 3.18
N VAL A 303 -27.26 -6.82 4.26
CA VAL A 303 -25.99 -7.55 4.25
C VAL A 303 -26.21 -8.97 3.75
N ARG A 304 -27.19 -9.70 4.29
CA ARG A 304 -27.49 -11.08 3.86
C ARG A 304 -27.76 -11.19 2.36
N ARG A 305 -28.47 -10.23 1.77
CA ARG A 305 -28.70 -10.19 0.31
C ARG A 305 -27.40 -9.99 -0.47
N VAL A 306 -26.55 -9.06 -0.04
CA VAL A 306 -25.24 -8.81 -0.65
C VAL A 306 -24.34 -10.05 -0.56
N LEU A 307 -24.33 -10.74 0.58
CA LEU A 307 -23.59 -12.00 0.73
C LEU A 307 -24.06 -13.06 -0.25
N GLY A 308 -25.37 -13.23 -0.44
CA GLY A 308 -25.91 -14.18 -1.43
C GLY A 308 -25.51 -13.86 -2.88
N ILE A 309 -25.39 -12.58 -3.23
CA ILE A 309 -24.91 -12.16 -4.56
C ILE A 309 -23.41 -12.43 -4.70
N LEU A 310 -22.61 -12.12 -3.66
CA LEU A 310 -21.18 -12.43 -3.66
C LEU A 310 -20.93 -13.93 -3.84
N ASP A 311 -21.72 -14.78 -3.19
CA ASP A 311 -21.63 -16.24 -3.32
C ASP A 311 -21.97 -16.72 -4.72
N LEU A 312 -23.00 -16.13 -5.33
CA LEU A 312 -23.35 -16.41 -6.71
C LEU A 312 -22.21 -16.03 -7.65
N ILE A 313 -21.60 -14.86 -7.47
CA ILE A 313 -20.43 -14.41 -8.25
C ILE A 313 -19.29 -15.42 -8.08
N VAL A 314 -18.93 -15.77 -6.84
CA VAL A 314 -17.85 -16.73 -6.55
C VAL A 314 -18.11 -18.08 -7.22
N SER A 315 -19.36 -18.56 -7.23
CA SER A 315 -19.74 -19.81 -7.89
C SER A 315 -19.65 -19.78 -9.42
N GLN A 316 -19.79 -18.58 -10.01
CA GLN A 316 -19.77 -18.37 -11.47
C GLN A 316 -18.37 -18.04 -12.00
N VAL A 317 -17.44 -17.61 -11.13
CA VAL A 317 -16.05 -17.33 -11.52
C VAL A 317 -15.39 -18.62 -12.02
N SER A 318 -15.18 -18.67 -13.34
CA SER A 318 -14.53 -19.78 -14.04
C SER A 318 -13.62 -19.24 -15.15
N PRO A 319 -12.42 -19.80 -15.38
CA PRO A 319 -11.52 -19.32 -16.43
C PRO A 319 -12.21 -19.31 -17.80
N ASP A 320 -12.50 -18.11 -18.30
CA ASP A 320 -13.22 -17.89 -19.54
C ASP A 320 -12.82 -16.52 -20.10
N SER A 321 -12.06 -16.53 -21.20
CA SER A 321 -11.57 -15.33 -21.87
C SER A 321 -12.67 -14.51 -22.57
N SER A 322 -13.90 -15.03 -22.65
CA SER A 322 -15.05 -14.33 -23.24
C SER A 322 -15.82 -13.45 -22.26
N SER A 323 -15.60 -13.65 -20.96
CA SER A 323 -16.23 -12.88 -19.88
C SER A 323 -15.52 -11.52 -19.66
N PRO A 324 -16.08 -10.60 -18.86
CA PRO A 324 -15.35 -9.42 -18.39
C PRO A 324 -14.24 -9.80 -17.39
N ALA A 325 -13.22 -8.95 -17.27
CA ALA A 325 -12.18 -9.08 -16.26
C ALA A 325 -12.76 -9.05 -14.83
N TYR A 326 -12.17 -9.83 -13.92
CA TYR A 326 -12.66 -10.02 -12.57
C TYR A 326 -12.36 -8.84 -11.64
N PHE A 327 -13.17 -8.73 -10.58
CA PHE A 327 -12.99 -7.82 -9.45
C PHE A 327 -12.71 -6.38 -9.89
N ASN A 328 -13.73 -5.69 -10.42
CA ASN A 328 -13.61 -4.34 -10.98
C ASN A 328 -12.60 -4.22 -12.13
N GLY A 329 -12.40 -5.30 -12.89
CA GLY A 329 -11.46 -5.33 -14.02
C GLY A 329 -9.98 -5.44 -13.62
N LEU A 330 -9.68 -5.70 -12.35
CA LEU A 330 -8.31 -5.83 -11.83
C LEU A 330 -7.58 -7.02 -12.43
N LEU A 331 -8.27 -8.15 -12.56
CA LEU A 331 -7.67 -9.44 -12.94
C LEU A 331 -8.26 -9.94 -14.24
N ARG A 332 -7.40 -10.38 -15.16
CA ARG A 332 -7.81 -11.13 -16.35
C ARG A 332 -8.48 -12.45 -15.96
N ASN A 333 -9.33 -12.94 -16.85
CA ASN A 333 -10.16 -14.12 -16.62
C ASN A 333 -9.68 -15.38 -17.37
N ASP A 334 -8.43 -15.39 -17.81
CA ASP A 334 -7.85 -16.41 -18.67
C ASP A 334 -7.13 -17.54 -17.91
N SER A 335 -7.01 -17.44 -16.58
CA SER A 335 -6.30 -18.43 -15.78
C SER A 335 -7.06 -18.87 -14.53
N ALA A 336 -6.87 -20.13 -14.14
CA ALA A 336 -7.38 -20.68 -12.89
C ALA A 336 -6.80 -19.94 -11.67
N THR A 337 -5.56 -19.47 -11.74
CA THR A 337 -4.93 -18.66 -10.69
C THR A 337 -5.64 -17.33 -10.52
N SER A 338 -5.89 -16.60 -11.61
CA SER A 338 -6.62 -15.33 -11.57
C SER A 338 -8.05 -15.51 -11.08
N ALA A 339 -8.72 -16.60 -11.45
CA ALA A 339 -10.04 -16.98 -10.93
C ALA A 339 -10.00 -17.22 -9.42
N ALA A 340 -9.03 -17.98 -8.91
CA ALA A 340 -8.87 -18.24 -7.48
C ALA A 340 -8.60 -16.95 -6.68
N ILE A 341 -7.68 -16.09 -7.17
CA ILE A 341 -7.41 -14.78 -6.55
C ILE A 341 -8.68 -13.94 -6.54
N ALA A 342 -9.41 -13.85 -7.65
CA ALA A 342 -10.65 -13.08 -7.74
C ALA A 342 -11.69 -13.56 -6.72
N LYS A 343 -11.90 -14.88 -6.60
CA LYS A 343 -12.79 -15.46 -5.59
C LYS A 343 -12.33 -15.10 -4.18
N SER A 344 -11.04 -15.20 -3.87
CA SER A 344 -10.50 -14.77 -2.58
C SER A 344 -10.79 -13.30 -2.27
N LEU A 345 -10.72 -12.40 -3.27
CA LEU A 345 -11.04 -10.98 -3.08
C LEU A 345 -12.54 -10.75 -2.76
N TYR A 346 -13.45 -11.40 -3.49
CA TYR A 346 -14.90 -11.32 -3.19
C TYR A 346 -15.25 -11.93 -1.83
N LEU A 347 -14.64 -13.06 -1.49
CA LEU A 347 -14.81 -13.70 -0.18
C LEU A 347 -14.22 -12.86 0.96
N THR A 348 -13.18 -12.07 0.69
CA THR A 348 -12.62 -11.11 1.65
C THR A 348 -13.59 -9.96 1.92
N VAL A 349 -14.24 -9.42 0.89
CA VAL A 349 -15.33 -8.43 1.06
C VAL A 349 -16.46 -9.00 1.92
N ARG A 350 -16.88 -10.24 1.64
CA ARG A 350 -17.85 -10.98 2.45
C ARG A 350 -17.42 -11.07 3.92
N LEU A 351 -16.18 -11.49 4.19
CA LEU A 351 -15.65 -11.64 5.54
C LEU A 351 -15.73 -10.32 6.32
N HIS A 352 -15.32 -9.21 5.71
CA HIS A 352 -15.36 -7.89 6.36
C HIS A 352 -16.78 -7.44 6.71
N LEU A 353 -17.76 -7.69 5.84
CA LEU A 353 -19.17 -7.37 6.12
C LEU A 353 -19.70 -8.17 7.31
N VAL A 354 -19.41 -9.48 7.35
CA VAL A 354 -19.83 -10.36 8.44
C VAL A 354 -19.16 -9.93 9.75
N ASP A 355 -17.85 -9.69 9.76
CA ASP A 355 -17.11 -9.23 10.94
C ASP A 355 -17.58 -7.85 11.42
N ALA A 356 -17.94 -6.94 10.52
CA ALA A 356 -18.48 -5.63 10.88
C ALA A 356 -19.84 -5.77 11.55
N LEU A 357 -20.72 -6.60 10.99
CA LEU A 357 -22.06 -6.82 11.52
C LEU A 357 -22.03 -7.51 12.89
N LEU A 358 -21.18 -8.51 13.09
CA LEU A 358 -20.98 -9.17 14.38
C LEU A 358 -20.51 -8.19 15.46
N ARG A 359 -19.49 -7.38 15.16
CA ARG A 359 -19.01 -6.33 16.08
C ARG A 359 -20.11 -5.34 16.45
N SER A 360 -21.00 -5.01 15.51
CA SER A 360 -22.15 -4.15 15.79
C SER A 360 -23.17 -4.81 16.72
N PHE A 361 -23.43 -6.12 16.58
CA PHE A 361 -24.32 -6.85 17.50
C PHE A 361 -23.70 -6.97 18.89
N ASP A 362 -22.42 -7.32 19.00
CA ASP A 362 -21.71 -7.44 20.28
C ASP A 362 -21.70 -6.11 21.05
N ALA A 363 -21.43 -4.99 20.35
CA ALA A 363 -21.47 -3.66 20.94
C ALA A 363 -22.84 -3.31 21.52
N GLN A 364 -23.93 -3.79 20.91
CA GLN A 364 -25.29 -3.53 21.38
C GLN A 364 -25.71 -4.42 22.53
N ILE A 365 -25.27 -5.69 22.55
CA ILE A 365 -25.49 -6.58 23.69
C ILE A 365 -24.88 -5.96 24.93
N HIS A 366 -23.65 -5.45 24.84
CA HIS A 366 -23.01 -4.76 25.97
C HIS A 366 -23.71 -3.47 26.41
N ILE A 367 -24.38 -2.75 25.50
CA ILE A 367 -25.21 -1.58 25.86
C ILE A 367 -26.52 -2.02 26.52
N ALA A 368 -27.12 -3.13 26.04
CA ALA A 368 -28.37 -3.67 26.52
C ALA A 368 -28.22 -4.36 27.89
N GLU A 369 -27.09 -4.99 28.22
CA GLU A 369 -26.84 -5.57 29.55
C GLU A 369 -26.91 -4.55 30.72
N ALA A 370 -26.94 -3.25 30.42
CA ALA A 370 -27.19 -2.18 31.39
C ALA A 370 -28.69 -1.89 31.66
N ASN A 371 -29.59 -2.42 30.83
CA ASN A 371 -31.04 -2.36 30.97
C ASN A 371 -31.60 -3.79 30.83
N ASP A 372 -32.15 -4.35 31.91
CA ASP A 372 -32.56 -5.76 32.11
C ASP A 372 -33.64 -6.32 31.13
N ASP A 373 -33.80 -5.76 29.94
CA ASP A 373 -34.79 -6.15 28.95
C ASP A 373 -34.21 -6.08 27.52
N LEU A 374 -34.15 -7.26 26.86
CA LEU A 374 -33.61 -7.61 25.54
C LEU A 374 -32.13 -8.03 25.42
N LEU A 375 -31.89 -9.32 25.68
CA LEU A 375 -30.86 -10.08 24.96
C LEU A 375 -31.28 -10.21 23.49
N SER A 376 -30.75 -9.36 22.62
CA SER A 376 -30.83 -9.53 21.17
C SER A 376 -30.06 -10.79 20.77
N GLN A 377 -30.77 -11.88 20.44
CA GLN A 377 -30.15 -13.06 19.86
C GLN A 377 -29.53 -12.70 18.50
N ILE A 378 -28.22 -12.91 18.37
CA ILE A 378 -27.51 -12.83 17.10
C ILE A 378 -28.22 -13.76 16.10
N PRO A 379 -28.51 -13.31 14.85
CA PRO A 379 -29.20 -14.16 13.89
C PRO A 379 -28.45 -15.48 13.66
N GLU A 380 -29.16 -16.61 13.68
CA GLU A 380 -28.55 -17.94 13.55
C GLU A 380 -27.72 -18.11 12.26
N TRP A 381 -28.21 -17.54 11.15
CA TRP A 381 -27.48 -17.56 9.89
C TRP A 381 -26.11 -16.87 10.01
N LEU A 382 -26.01 -15.81 10.80
CA LEU A 382 -24.76 -15.06 10.95
C LEU A 382 -23.68 -15.89 11.65
N VAL A 383 -24.08 -16.82 12.54
CA VAL A 383 -23.18 -17.76 13.21
C VAL A 383 -22.73 -18.87 12.26
N ILE A 384 -23.65 -19.43 11.47
CA ILE A 384 -23.35 -20.50 10.49
C ILE A 384 -22.35 -20.02 9.43
N GLU A 385 -22.50 -18.77 8.98
CA GLU A 385 -21.65 -18.18 7.95
C GLU A 385 -20.21 -17.97 8.42
N GLN A 386 -19.93 -18.00 9.73
CA GLN A 386 -18.61 -17.64 10.25
C GLN A 386 -17.52 -18.62 9.80
N GLU A 387 -17.72 -19.90 10.09
CA GLU A 387 -16.69 -20.92 9.84
C GLU A 387 -16.67 -21.35 8.36
N ALA A 388 -17.85 -21.41 7.72
CA ALA A 388 -17.98 -21.81 6.33
C ALA A 388 -17.26 -20.82 5.39
N GLY A 389 -17.51 -19.51 5.56
CA GLY A 389 -16.89 -18.47 4.72
C GLY A 389 -15.37 -18.42 4.86
N LEU A 390 -14.84 -18.52 6.08
CA LEU A 390 -13.39 -18.57 6.34
C LEU A 390 -12.72 -19.78 5.70
N ARG A 391 -13.38 -20.94 5.75
CA ARG A 391 -12.87 -22.17 5.13
C ARG A 391 -12.78 -22.03 3.61
N THR A 392 -13.85 -21.58 2.96
CA THR A 392 -13.87 -21.36 1.51
C THR A 392 -12.84 -20.31 1.08
N LEU A 393 -12.71 -19.21 1.86
CA LEU A 393 -11.69 -18.19 1.59
C LEU A 393 -10.28 -18.79 1.64
N TRP A 394 -9.98 -19.60 2.67
CA TRP A 394 -8.67 -20.25 2.79
C TRP A 394 -8.39 -21.23 1.66
N GLU A 395 -9.39 -22.03 1.26
CA GLU A 395 -9.26 -22.96 0.13
C GLU A 395 -8.87 -22.22 -1.15
N GLU A 396 -9.52 -21.10 -1.46
CA GLU A 396 -9.18 -20.29 -2.64
C GLU A 396 -7.80 -19.61 -2.51
N VAL A 397 -7.42 -19.13 -1.32
CA VAL A 397 -6.06 -18.58 -1.07
C VAL A 397 -5.00 -19.64 -1.37
N THR A 398 -5.19 -20.86 -0.88
CA THR A 398 -4.25 -21.96 -1.13
C THR A 398 -4.27 -22.44 -2.58
N ALA A 399 -5.44 -22.44 -3.24
CA ALA A 399 -5.58 -22.79 -4.65
C ALA A 399 -4.85 -21.79 -5.55
N ALA A 400 -4.90 -20.49 -5.22
CA ALA A 400 -4.19 -19.44 -5.93
C ALA A 400 -2.65 -19.61 -5.84
N LEU A 401 -2.14 -20.09 -4.69
CA LEU A 401 -0.72 -20.33 -4.47
C LEU A 401 -0.22 -21.70 -4.95
N ALA A 402 -1.13 -22.61 -5.32
CA ALA A 402 -0.74 -23.92 -5.80
C ALA A 402 0.14 -23.83 -7.06
N PRO A 403 1.18 -24.69 -7.19
CA PRO A 403 1.96 -24.77 -8.41
C PRO A 403 1.06 -25.08 -9.61
N SER A 404 1.30 -24.42 -10.75
CA SER A 404 0.62 -24.82 -12.00
C SER A 404 0.97 -26.28 -12.30
N ARG A 405 -0.01 -27.08 -12.74
CA ARG A 405 0.20 -28.51 -13.07
C ARG A 405 1.31 -28.77 -14.12
N GLN A 406 1.79 -27.73 -14.80
CA GLN A 406 2.88 -27.77 -15.78
C GLN A 406 4.24 -27.34 -15.24
N ALA A 407 4.32 -26.78 -14.02
CA ALA A 407 5.59 -26.43 -13.39
C ALA A 407 6.17 -27.67 -12.71
N THR A 408 7.26 -28.18 -13.29
CA THR A 408 8.18 -29.09 -12.59
C THR A 408 8.61 -28.50 -11.25
N GLU A 409 9.10 -29.34 -10.35
CA GLU A 409 9.53 -29.14 -8.94
C GLU A 409 10.58 -28.03 -8.70
N ALA A 410 10.54 -26.90 -9.41
CA ALA A 410 11.28 -25.71 -9.10
C ALA A 410 10.67 -25.08 -7.85
N LYS A 411 11.49 -24.95 -6.80
CA LYS A 411 11.10 -24.40 -5.49
C LYS A 411 10.50 -22.98 -5.55
N ASN A 412 10.68 -22.26 -6.66
CA ASN A 412 10.13 -20.92 -6.91
C ASN A 412 9.46 -20.89 -8.29
N ALA A 413 8.15 -21.12 -8.37
CA ALA A 413 7.43 -21.01 -9.62
C ALA A 413 7.31 -19.53 -10.06
N PRO A 414 7.43 -19.21 -11.36
CA PRO A 414 7.21 -17.86 -11.88
C PRO A 414 5.88 -17.25 -11.39
N GLY A 415 5.92 -15.98 -11.03
CA GLY A 415 4.76 -15.23 -10.57
C GLY A 415 4.31 -15.51 -9.13
N THR A 416 5.03 -16.33 -8.35
CA THR A 416 4.65 -16.62 -6.94
C THR A 416 4.58 -15.34 -6.10
N ALA A 417 5.54 -14.43 -6.25
CA ALA A 417 5.55 -13.17 -5.50
C ALA A 417 4.37 -12.25 -5.89
N SER A 418 3.99 -12.21 -7.18
CA SER A 418 2.78 -11.50 -7.62
C SER A 418 1.50 -12.03 -6.96
N ARG A 419 1.38 -13.36 -6.83
CA ARG A 419 0.22 -14.00 -6.20
C ARG A 419 0.17 -13.70 -4.71
N MET A 420 1.32 -13.78 -4.03
CA MET A 420 1.44 -13.39 -2.63
C MET A 420 1.08 -11.92 -2.41
N PHE A 421 1.51 -11.04 -3.31
CA PHE A 421 1.11 -9.63 -3.30
C PHE A 421 -0.42 -9.48 -3.38
N CYS A 422 -1.09 -10.14 -4.34
CA CYS A 422 -2.55 -10.11 -4.47
C CYS A 422 -3.30 -10.71 -3.28
N LEU A 423 -2.72 -11.73 -2.64
CA LEU A 423 -3.32 -12.44 -1.50
C LEU A 423 -3.00 -11.80 -0.15
N SER A 424 -2.18 -10.74 -0.12
CA SER A 424 -1.82 -10.03 1.11
C SER A 424 -3.05 -9.49 1.86
N TRP A 425 -4.06 -8.95 1.14
CA TRP A 425 -5.30 -8.49 1.75
C TRP A 425 -6.19 -9.63 2.27
N PRO A 426 -6.50 -10.68 1.48
CA PRO A 426 -7.17 -11.89 1.99
C PRO A 426 -6.51 -12.48 3.24
N MET A 427 -5.19 -12.67 3.22
CA MET A 427 -4.45 -13.21 4.35
C MET A 427 -4.52 -12.29 5.57
N ALA A 428 -4.33 -10.99 5.40
CA ALA A 428 -4.45 -10.01 6.48
C ALA A 428 -5.87 -9.99 7.06
N ALA A 429 -6.91 -10.12 6.22
CA ALA A 429 -8.30 -10.18 6.65
C ALA A 429 -8.57 -11.42 7.52
N ILE A 430 -8.07 -12.60 7.12
CA ILE A 430 -8.15 -13.81 7.96
C ILE A 430 -7.43 -13.59 9.29
N SER A 431 -6.21 -13.06 9.28
CA SER A 431 -5.42 -12.85 10.49
C SER A 431 -6.05 -11.85 11.47
N GLN A 432 -6.76 -10.84 10.97
CA GLN A 432 -7.38 -9.77 11.75
C GLN A 432 -8.85 -10.04 12.10
N SER A 433 -9.46 -11.06 11.49
CA SER A 433 -10.86 -11.39 11.71
C SER A 433 -11.12 -11.81 13.15
N THR A 434 -12.23 -11.33 13.72
CA THR A 434 -12.69 -11.73 15.04
C THR A 434 -13.20 -13.17 15.07
N MET A 435 -13.62 -13.70 13.92
CA MET A 435 -14.11 -15.05 13.75
C MET A 435 -13.00 -16.09 13.55
N ALA A 436 -11.79 -15.65 13.19
CA ALA A 436 -10.67 -16.54 12.95
C ALA A 436 -10.08 -17.06 14.27
N SER A 437 -10.15 -18.37 14.49
CA SER A 437 -9.47 -19.04 15.58
C SER A 437 -7.93 -18.89 15.46
N GLU A 438 -7.21 -19.09 16.56
CA GLU A 438 -5.74 -19.07 16.57
C GLU A 438 -5.13 -20.10 15.60
N GLN A 439 -5.85 -21.18 15.30
CA GLN A 439 -5.44 -22.14 14.28
C GLN A 439 -5.40 -21.51 12.88
N TRP A 440 -6.43 -20.72 12.51
CA TRP A 440 -6.46 -20.02 11.22
C TRP A 440 -5.36 -18.97 11.11
N LYS A 441 -5.15 -18.20 12.17
CA LYS A 441 -4.07 -17.21 12.23
C LYS A 441 -2.70 -17.88 12.12
N GLY A 442 -2.50 -19.00 12.80
CA GLY A 442 -1.27 -19.81 12.72
C GLY A 442 -1.00 -20.30 11.30
N ARG A 443 -2.02 -20.76 10.56
CA ARG A 443 -1.86 -21.18 9.15
C ARG A 443 -1.40 -20.04 8.24
N VAL A 444 -1.94 -18.83 8.42
CA VAL A 444 -1.48 -17.65 7.66
C VAL A 444 -0.02 -17.33 7.98
N TRP A 445 0.35 -17.36 9.26
CA TRP A 445 1.73 -17.12 9.69
C TRP A 445 2.70 -18.16 9.12
N GLU A 446 2.37 -19.45 9.17
CA GLU A 446 3.20 -20.51 8.58
C GLU A 446 3.38 -20.34 7.07
N LEU A 447 2.36 -19.85 6.38
CA LEU A 447 2.41 -19.59 4.94
C LEU A 447 3.33 -18.41 4.61
N ILE A 448 3.23 -17.33 5.38
CA ILE A 448 4.13 -16.17 5.24
C ILE A 448 5.57 -16.55 5.60
N ASP A 449 5.78 -17.32 6.67
CA ASP A 449 7.11 -17.69 7.15
C ASP A 449 7.86 -18.64 6.19
N LYS A 450 7.13 -19.60 5.60
CA LYS A 450 7.65 -20.48 4.55
C LYS A 450 8.17 -19.72 3.32
N ASP A 451 7.61 -18.54 3.05
CA ASP A 451 7.99 -17.70 1.91
C ASP A 451 9.05 -16.64 2.30
N SER A 452 9.03 -16.13 3.55
CA SER A 452 10.03 -15.18 4.07
C SER A 452 11.36 -15.81 4.49
N GLY A 453 11.47 -17.14 4.48
CA GLY A 453 12.73 -17.87 4.69
C GLY A 453 13.73 -17.80 3.54
N GLN A 454 13.57 -16.86 2.59
CA GLN A 454 14.46 -16.62 1.45
C GLN A 454 15.16 -15.26 1.53
#